data_AF-A0A965AAG4-F1
#
_entry.id   AF-A0A965AAG4-F1
#
_cell.length_a   1.000
_cell.length_b   1.000
_cell.length_c   1.000
_cell.angle_alpha   90.00
_cell.angle_beta   90.00
_cell.angle_gamma   90.00
#
_symmetry.space_group_name_H-M   'P 1'
#
loop_
_entity.id
_entity.type
_entity.pdbx_description
1 polymer ?
#
loop_
_entity_poly.entity_id
_entity_poly.type
_entity_poly.pdbx_seq_one_letter_code
_entity_poly.pdbx_strand_id
1 'polypeptide(L)'
;MKNLIKIGNNLYDLESEHFSLKMGDSFNSVKHLFETKKFTQLLSASFANSDFNDEGLLLLSNCILINNLNLQETQITNTGIKHLKTLKNLEYLRLKENPQLTNECIDYLTEIETLVDLQIHETSISLEGLKKIVVLKNLQHIVLDVFEGNYTFEGLSQLSIEIPNCEILAKGNGTFLNGNFEGKWEC
;
A
#
# COMPACT_ATOMS: atom_id res chain seq x y z
N MET A 1 25.60 22.59 2.60
CA MET A 1 25.08 22.30 3.95
C MET A 1 24.05 21.19 3.80
N LYS A 2 24.10 20.12 4.61
CA LYS A 2 23.05 19.10 4.57
C LYS A 2 21.73 19.71 5.05
N ASN A 3 20.67 19.54 4.28
CA ASN A 3 19.36 20.10 4.59
C ASN A 3 18.63 19.12 5.53
N LEU A 4 18.94 19.19 6.82
CA LEU A 4 18.49 18.20 7.79
C LEU A 4 17.25 18.67 8.56
N ILE A 5 16.32 17.75 8.80
CA ILE A 5 15.22 17.92 9.75
C ILE A 5 15.35 16.93 10.90
N LYS A 6 14.77 17.27 12.05
CA LYS A 6 14.70 16.38 13.21
C LYS A 6 13.30 15.81 13.35
N ILE A 7 13.20 14.48 13.33
CA ILE A 7 11.98 13.73 13.68
C ILE A 7 12.34 12.81 14.83
N GLY A 8 11.59 12.91 15.95
CA GLY A 8 11.96 12.21 17.18
C GLY A 8 13.38 12.56 17.62
N ASN A 9 14.22 11.55 17.79
CA ASN A 9 15.63 11.71 18.16
C ASN A 9 16.60 11.66 16.99
N ASN A 10 16.08 11.54 15.76
CA ASN A 10 16.88 11.29 14.58
C ASN A 10 16.88 12.48 13.62
N LEU A 11 17.99 12.62 12.89
CA LEU A 11 18.13 13.58 11.80
C LEU A 11 17.92 12.86 10.48
N TYR A 12 17.18 13.51 9.60
CA TYR A 12 16.81 13.04 8.28
C TYR A 12 17.23 14.08 7.23
N ASP A 13 17.79 13.62 6.12
CA ASP A 13 18.23 14.48 5.02
C ASP A 13 17.07 14.71 4.05
N LEU A 14 16.69 15.97 3.83
CA LEU A 14 15.59 16.34 2.94
C LEU A 14 15.87 16.04 1.47
N GLU A 15 17.14 15.88 1.10
CA GLU A 15 17.57 15.49 -0.24
C GLU A 15 17.62 13.96 -0.41
N SER A 16 17.26 13.18 0.61
CA SER A 16 17.25 11.73 0.51
C SER A 16 16.14 11.25 -0.44
N GLU A 17 16.48 10.31 -1.31
CA GLU A 17 15.51 9.60 -2.16
C GLU A 17 14.76 8.50 -1.40
N HIS A 18 15.25 8.14 -0.22
CA HIS A 18 14.69 7.07 0.61
C HIS A 18 14.42 7.55 2.04
N PHE A 19 13.23 7.27 2.53
CA PHE A 19 12.81 7.56 3.90
C PHE A 19 12.36 6.29 4.61
N SER A 20 12.83 6.08 5.84
CA SER A 20 12.26 5.09 6.75
C SER A 20 12.38 5.59 8.17
N LEU A 21 11.33 5.43 8.96
CA LEU A 21 11.43 5.65 10.40
C LEU A 21 12.46 4.70 11.02
N LYS A 22 13.32 5.24 11.87
CA LYS A 22 14.23 4.44 12.67
C LYS A 22 13.49 3.87 13.88
N MET A 23 13.95 2.72 14.35
CA MET A 23 13.37 2.05 15.52
C MET A 23 13.25 3.01 16.71
N GLY A 24 12.04 3.12 17.27
CA GLY A 24 11.73 4.00 18.40
C GLY A 24 11.34 5.44 18.02
N ASP A 25 11.37 5.83 16.74
CA ASP A 25 10.76 7.07 16.30
C ASP A 25 9.24 6.89 16.10
N SER A 26 8.49 7.96 16.37
CA SER A 26 7.08 8.08 15.97
C SER A 26 6.77 9.51 15.53
N PHE A 27 5.72 9.66 14.72
CA PHE A 27 5.12 10.93 14.31
C PHE A 27 4.11 11.44 15.35
N ASN A 28 4.49 11.49 16.64
CA ASN A 28 3.58 11.86 17.74
C ASN A 28 3.18 13.36 17.80
N SER A 29 3.28 14.12 16.70
CA SER A 29 2.59 15.41 16.56
C SER A 29 2.46 15.83 15.09
N VAL A 30 1.37 16.53 14.76
CA VAL A 30 1.10 17.15 13.44
C VAL A 30 2.29 17.98 12.93
N LYS A 31 3.11 18.54 13.83
CA LYS A 31 4.33 19.29 13.47
C LYS A 31 5.31 18.44 12.67
N HIS A 32 5.51 17.17 13.02
CA HIS A 32 6.42 16.29 12.27
C HIS A 32 5.81 15.86 10.93
N LEU A 33 4.49 15.72 10.85
CA LEU A 33 3.81 15.44 9.59
C LEU A 33 4.03 16.60 8.59
N PHE A 34 4.02 17.86 9.04
CA PHE A 34 4.30 19.00 8.16
C PHE A 34 5.70 18.99 7.53
N GLU A 35 6.65 18.27 8.12
CA GLU A 35 8.00 18.17 7.59
C GLU A 35 8.08 17.17 6.43
N THR A 36 7.14 16.22 6.29
CA THR A 36 7.16 15.22 5.20
C THR A 36 7.06 15.88 3.81
N LYS A 37 6.30 16.97 3.68
CA LYS A 37 6.18 17.73 2.43
C LYS A 37 7.49 18.38 1.96
N LYS A 38 8.51 18.47 2.84
CA LYS A 38 9.82 19.05 2.49
C LYS A 38 10.72 18.06 1.75
N PHE A 39 10.41 16.77 1.79
CA PHE A 39 11.19 15.75 1.10
C PHE A 39 10.74 15.63 -0.38
N THR A 40 11.12 16.59 -1.19
CA THR A 40 10.66 16.68 -2.59
C THR A 40 11.32 15.65 -3.52
N GLN A 41 12.39 15.00 -3.07
CA GLN A 41 13.17 14.03 -3.85
C GLN A 41 12.84 12.57 -3.53
N LEU A 42 11.84 12.27 -2.68
CA LEU A 42 11.55 10.90 -2.28
C LEU A 42 11.07 10.05 -3.45
N LEU A 43 11.79 8.95 -3.67
CA LEU A 43 11.41 7.85 -4.54
C LEU A 43 10.78 6.72 -3.73
N SER A 44 11.27 6.48 -2.50
CA SER A 44 10.65 5.51 -1.60
C SER A 44 10.51 5.98 -0.16
N ALA A 45 9.42 5.56 0.48
CA ALA A 45 9.16 5.86 1.87
C ALA A 45 8.54 4.67 2.60
N SER A 46 8.97 4.45 3.84
CA SER A 46 8.40 3.47 4.76
C SER A 46 8.00 4.13 6.06
N PHE A 47 6.71 4.03 6.37
CA PHE A 47 6.09 4.44 7.63
C PHE A 47 5.59 3.24 8.43
N ALA A 48 6.06 2.04 8.09
CA ALA A 48 5.56 0.82 8.68
C ALA A 48 5.71 0.80 10.21
N ASN A 49 4.75 0.17 10.90
CA ASN A 49 4.75 0.00 12.36
C ASN A 49 4.81 1.36 13.09
N SER A 50 3.99 2.33 12.67
CA SER A 50 4.01 3.68 13.26
C SER A 50 2.62 4.30 13.38
N ASP A 51 2.56 5.44 14.05
CA ASP A 51 1.38 6.29 14.20
C ASP A 51 1.03 7.13 12.95
N PHE A 52 1.66 6.82 11.80
CA PHE A 52 1.37 7.50 10.53
C PHE A 52 -0.11 7.34 10.14
N ASN A 53 -0.75 8.43 9.74
CA ASN A 53 -2.21 8.52 9.62
C ASN A 53 -2.65 9.29 8.37
N ASP A 54 -3.95 9.53 8.22
CA ASP A 54 -4.55 10.22 7.07
C ASP A 54 -4.02 11.64 6.84
N GLU A 55 -3.74 12.40 7.91
CA GLU A 55 -3.12 13.73 7.80
C GLU A 55 -1.69 13.62 7.25
N GLY A 56 -0.95 12.61 7.70
CA GLY A 56 0.37 12.28 7.18
C GLY A 56 0.33 11.93 5.70
N LEU A 57 -0.65 11.13 5.28
CA LEU A 57 -0.83 10.73 3.89
C LEU A 57 -1.24 11.92 3.00
N LEU A 58 -2.10 12.81 3.50
CA LEU A 58 -2.41 14.08 2.84
C LEU A 58 -1.16 14.93 2.62
N LEU A 59 -0.26 15.02 3.61
CA LEU A 59 0.96 15.81 3.45
C LEU A 59 1.98 15.13 2.51
N LEU A 60 2.10 13.81 2.59
CA LEU A 60 2.93 12.98 1.71
C LEU A 60 2.49 13.05 0.24
N SER A 61 1.21 13.36 -0.03
CA SER A 61 0.66 13.52 -1.38
C SER A 61 1.40 14.57 -2.25
N ASN A 62 2.21 15.45 -1.64
CA ASN A 62 3.05 16.40 -2.35
C ASN A 62 4.41 15.83 -2.81
N CYS A 63 4.79 14.64 -2.34
CA CYS A 63 6.04 13.96 -2.69
C CYS A 63 5.84 13.12 -3.97
N ILE A 64 5.57 13.81 -5.08
CA ILE A 64 5.04 13.20 -6.31
C ILE A 64 5.98 12.21 -7.02
N LEU A 65 7.25 12.15 -6.60
CA LEU A 65 8.24 11.24 -7.17
C LEU A 65 8.21 9.83 -6.52
N ILE A 66 7.43 9.65 -5.45
CA ILE A 66 7.34 8.36 -4.76
C ILE A 66 6.80 7.29 -5.70
N ASN A 67 7.57 6.21 -5.85
CA ASN A 67 7.20 5.01 -6.58
C ASN A 67 7.02 3.78 -5.68
N ASN A 68 7.56 3.80 -4.45
CA ASN A 68 7.49 2.68 -3.51
C ASN A 68 7.13 3.17 -2.11
N LEU A 69 5.95 2.78 -1.64
CA LEU A 69 5.39 3.22 -0.38
C LEU A 69 5.00 2.04 0.51
N ASN A 70 5.56 1.99 1.71
CA ASN A 70 5.21 1.02 2.73
C ASN A 70 4.45 1.69 3.88
N LEU A 71 3.18 1.30 4.05
CA LEU A 71 2.26 1.74 5.09
C LEU A 71 1.77 0.55 5.93
N GLN A 72 2.56 -0.52 6.03
CA GLN A 72 2.21 -1.67 6.86
C GLN A 72 1.96 -1.24 8.32
N GLU A 73 0.86 -1.71 8.92
CA GLU A 73 0.56 -1.47 10.33
C GLU A 73 0.68 0.03 10.71
N THR A 74 -0.21 0.82 10.12
CA THR A 74 -0.31 2.27 10.37
C THR A 74 -1.74 2.64 10.79
N GLN A 75 -1.96 3.93 11.07
CA GLN A 75 -3.26 4.48 11.48
C GLN A 75 -4.00 5.13 10.30
N ILE A 76 -3.67 4.77 9.07
CA ILE A 76 -4.39 5.22 7.88
C ILE A 76 -5.78 4.55 7.81
N THR A 77 -6.74 5.25 7.23
CA THR A 77 -8.09 4.75 6.95
C THR A 77 -8.39 4.78 5.46
N ASN A 78 -9.55 4.27 5.05
CA ASN A 78 -10.05 4.41 3.67
C ASN A 78 -10.00 5.87 3.17
N THR A 79 -10.29 6.83 4.07
CA THR A 79 -10.27 8.26 3.73
C THR A 79 -8.87 8.76 3.41
N GLY A 80 -7.83 8.25 4.07
CA GLY A 80 -6.44 8.60 3.78
C GLY A 80 -6.03 8.15 2.37
N ILE A 81 -6.37 6.92 1.99
CA ILE A 81 -5.97 6.29 0.72
C ILE A 81 -6.31 7.17 -0.50
N LYS A 82 -7.42 7.93 -0.46
CA LYS A 82 -7.80 8.86 -1.54
C LYS A 82 -6.72 9.87 -1.92
N HIS A 83 -5.78 10.17 -1.02
CA HIS A 83 -4.70 11.11 -1.27
C HIS A 83 -3.59 10.52 -2.15
N LEU A 84 -3.46 9.19 -2.22
CA LEU A 84 -2.43 8.51 -2.97
C LEU A 84 -2.54 8.71 -4.49
N LYS A 85 -3.73 9.02 -5.03
CA LYS A 85 -3.92 9.26 -6.47
C LYS A 85 -3.12 10.44 -7.04
N THR A 86 -2.57 11.28 -6.18
CA THR A 86 -1.65 12.37 -6.55
C THR A 86 -0.24 11.87 -6.84
N LEU A 87 0.15 10.72 -6.30
CA LEU A 87 1.46 10.09 -6.49
C LEU A 87 1.47 9.36 -7.84
N LYS A 88 1.62 10.13 -8.92
CA LYS A 88 1.54 9.64 -10.30
C LYS A 88 2.64 8.67 -10.73
N ASN A 89 3.60 8.38 -9.86
CA ASN A 89 4.66 7.40 -10.09
C ASN A 89 4.53 6.19 -9.17
N LEU A 90 3.45 6.07 -8.37
CA LEU A 90 3.32 5.00 -7.38
C LEU A 90 3.12 3.64 -8.05
N GLU A 91 4.11 2.76 -7.92
CA GLU A 91 4.12 1.42 -8.51
C GLU A 91 3.99 0.32 -7.45
N TYR A 92 4.62 0.50 -6.28
CA TYR A 92 4.67 -0.50 -5.22
C TYR A 92 4.00 0.04 -3.96
N LEU A 93 2.93 -0.61 -3.53
CA LEU A 93 2.16 -0.18 -2.36
C LEU A 93 1.93 -1.34 -1.38
N ARG A 94 2.43 -1.19 -0.16
CA ARG A 94 2.21 -2.14 0.94
C ARG A 94 1.24 -1.55 1.95
N LEU A 95 0.09 -2.20 2.10
CA LEU A 95 -1.00 -1.87 3.03
C LEU A 95 -1.26 -2.99 4.05
N LYS A 96 -0.32 -3.93 4.18
CA LYS A 96 -0.43 -5.08 5.09
C LYS A 96 -0.76 -4.66 6.52
N GLU A 97 -1.49 -5.48 7.28
CA GLU A 97 -1.71 -5.30 8.74
C GLU A 97 -2.47 -3.99 9.04
N ASN A 98 -3.34 -3.56 8.13
CA ASN A 98 -4.25 -2.44 8.35
C ASN A 98 -5.70 -2.96 8.31
N PRO A 99 -6.20 -3.59 9.39
CA PRO A 99 -7.53 -4.20 9.42
C PRO A 99 -8.66 -3.19 9.21
N GLN A 100 -8.43 -1.90 9.46
CA GLN A 100 -9.37 -0.82 9.21
C GLN A 100 -9.58 -0.49 7.71
N LEU A 101 -8.75 -1.00 6.81
CA LEU A 101 -8.94 -0.84 5.37
C LEU A 101 -9.96 -1.86 4.86
N THR A 102 -11.00 -1.38 4.19
CA THR A 102 -12.13 -2.19 3.70
C THR A 102 -12.28 -2.05 2.19
N ASN A 103 -13.29 -2.68 1.60
CA ASN A 103 -13.62 -2.54 0.18
C ASN A 103 -13.80 -1.08 -0.29
N GLU A 104 -14.07 -0.13 0.61
CA GLU A 104 -14.14 1.30 0.27
C GLU A 104 -12.81 1.85 -0.23
N CYS A 105 -11.66 1.40 0.31
CA CYS A 105 -10.37 1.91 -0.16
C CYS A 105 -10.06 1.50 -1.61
N ILE A 106 -10.64 0.40 -2.10
CA ILE A 106 -10.45 -0.07 -3.48
C ILE A 106 -10.95 0.99 -4.49
N ASP A 107 -12.01 1.72 -4.18
CA ASP A 107 -12.52 2.78 -5.06
C ASP A 107 -11.48 3.89 -5.28
N TYR A 108 -10.59 4.10 -4.30
CA TYR A 108 -9.47 5.04 -4.43
C TYR A 108 -8.22 4.39 -5.04
N LEU A 109 -7.93 3.13 -4.72
CA LEU A 109 -6.79 2.39 -5.28
C LEU A 109 -6.90 2.22 -6.80
N THR A 110 -8.13 2.06 -7.30
CA THR A 110 -8.40 1.98 -8.75
C THR A 110 -8.10 3.29 -9.49
N GLU A 111 -7.96 4.44 -8.81
CA GLU A 111 -7.49 5.70 -9.40
C GLU A 111 -5.95 5.77 -9.58
N ILE A 112 -5.22 4.76 -9.11
CA ILE A 112 -3.74 4.70 -9.17
C ILE A 112 -3.32 3.70 -10.26
N GLU A 113 -3.57 4.09 -11.51
CA GLU A 113 -3.34 3.25 -12.70
C GLU A 113 -1.88 2.80 -12.89
N THR A 114 -0.94 3.42 -12.18
CA THR A 114 0.49 3.08 -12.20
C THR A 114 0.86 1.90 -11.30
N LEU A 115 -0.04 1.41 -10.46
CA LEU A 115 0.26 0.30 -9.55
C LEU A 115 0.69 -0.96 -10.31
N VAL A 116 1.77 -1.56 -9.83
CA VAL A 116 2.39 -2.80 -10.31
C VAL A 116 2.32 -3.88 -9.23
N ASP A 117 2.56 -3.52 -7.96
CA ASP A 117 2.54 -4.44 -6.81
C ASP A 117 1.65 -3.86 -5.70
N LEU A 118 0.67 -4.66 -5.28
CA LEU A 118 -0.25 -4.30 -4.19
C LEU A 118 -0.28 -5.41 -3.13
N GLN A 119 0.12 -5.07 -1.90
CA GLN A 119 0.07 -5.99 -0.76
C GLN A 119 -1.01 -5.56 0.23
N ILE A 120 -2.04 -6.38 0.36
CA ILE A 120 -3.27 -6.09 1.13
C ILE A 120 -3.63 -7.19 2.12
N HIS A 121 -2.71 -8.09 2.40
CA HIS A 121 -2.93 -9.14 3.39
C HIS A 121 -3.08 -8.55 4.80
N GLU A 122 -3.91 -9.18 5.63
CA GLU A 122 -4.26 -8.71 6.98
C GLU A 122 -5.00 -7.35 6.92
N THR A 123 -5.85 -7.16 5.90
CA THR A 123 -6.83 -6.07 5.79
C THR A 123 -8.26 -6.64 5.80
N SER A 124 -9.28 -5.78 5.84
CA SER A 124 -10.70 -6.18 5.71
C SER A 124 -11.23 -6.07 4.27
N ILE A 125 -10.34 -6.09 3.28
CA ILE A 125 -10.72 -6.17 1.87
C ILE A 125 -11.15 -7.62 1.58
N SER A 126 -12.27 -7.78 0.88
CA SER A 126 -12.80 -9.09 0.49
C SER A 126 -12.82 -9.26 -1.02
N LEU A 127 -13.23 -10.45 -1.47
CA LEU A 127 -13.42 -10.74 -2.90
C LEU A 127 -14.32 -9.71 -3.60
N GLU A 128 -15.36 -9.20 -2.94
CA GLU A 128 -16.25 -8.18 -3.52
C GLU A 128 -15.52 -6.86 -3.82
N GLY A 129 -14.56 -6.47 -2.98
CA GLY A 129 -13.71 -5.32 -3.24
C GLY A 129 -12.79 -5.59 -4.43
N LEU A 130 -12.09 -6.73 -4.41
CA LEU A 130 -11.10 -7.06 -5.44
C LEU A 130 -11.67 -7.16 -6.85
N LYS A 131 -12.95 -7.52 -7.03
CA LYS A 131 -13.61 -7.50 -8.37
C LYS A 131 -13.48 -6.15 -9.09
N LYS A 132 -13.32 -5.03 -8.36
CA LYS A 132 -13.14 -3.70 -8.95
C LYS A 132 -11.71 -3.44 -9.47
N ILE A 133 -10.72 -4.24 -9.05
CA ILE A 133 -9.30 -4.00 -9.37
C ILE A 133 -8.94 -4.31 -10.82
N VAL A 134 -9.85 -4.95 -11.56
CA VAL A 134 -9.71 -5.35 -12.97
C VAL A 134 -9.42 -4.19 -13.93
N VAL A 135 -9.65 -2.95 -13.49
CA VAL A 135 -9.33 -1.73 -14.25
C VAL A 135 -7.83 -1.40 -14.23
N LEU A 136 -7.06 -1.88 -13.23
CA LEU A 136 -5.63 -1.62 -13.09
C LEU A 136 -4.81 -2.49 -14.05
N LYS A 137 -4.62 -2.04 -15.28
CA LYS A 137 -3.98 -2.82 -16.35
C LYS A 137 -2.48 -3.05 -16.19
N ASN A 138 -1.82 -2.25 -15.35
CA ASN A 138 -0.38 -2.38 -15.06
C ASN A 138 -0.09 -3.29 -13.87
N LEU A 139 -1.12 -3.72 -13.14
CA LEU A 139 -0.97 -4.52 -11.94
C LEU A 139 -0.45 -5.91 -12.30
N GLN A 140 0.65 -6.30 -11.68
CA GLN A 140 1.35 -7.56 -11.92
C GLN A 140 1.34 -8.46 -10.70
N HIS A 141 1.25 -7.91 -9.49
CA HIS A 141 1.27 -8.70 -8.25
C HIS A 141 0.23 -8.19 -7.26
N ILE A 142 -0.58 -9.11 -6.75
CA ILE A 142 -1.43 -8.91 -5.57
C ILE A 142 -1.02 -9.93 -4.52
N VAL A 143 -0.75 -9.48 -3.30
CA VAL A 143 -0.50 -10.35 -2.15
C VAL A 143 -1.63 -10.18 -1.13
N LEU A 144 -2.34 -11.27 -0.87
CA LEU A 144 -3.46 -11.35 0.08
C LEU A 144 -3.32 -12.58 0.98
N ASP A 145 -4.02 -12.59 2.11
CA ASP A 145 -4.21 -13.76 2.97
C ASP A 145 -5.61 -14.31 2.79
N VAL A 146 -5.77 -15.61 2.96
CA VAL A 146 -7.06 -16.29 2.85
C VAL A 146 -7.43 -16.81 4.23
N PHE A 147 -8.66 -16.53 4.65
CA PHE A 147 -9.28 -17.08 5.84
C PHE A 147 -10.79 -17.23 5.59
N GLU A 148 -11.48 -17.93 6.48
CA GLU A 148 -12.91 -18.20 6.33
C GLU A 148 -13.71 -16.91 6.08
N GLY A 149 -14.28 -16.79 4.88
CA GLY A 149 -15.22 -15.73 4.50
C GLY A 149 -14.65 -14.53 3.74
N ASN A 150 -13.34 -14.39 3.55
CA ASN A 150 -12.79 -13.23 2.80
C ASN A 150 -12.66 -13.48 1.29
N TYR A 151 -12.16 -14.66 0.90
CA TYR A 151 -11.93 -15.08 -0.49
C TYR A 151 -12.34 -16.54 -0.68
N THR A 152 -12.77 -16.89 -1.90
CA THR A 152 -13.00 -18.27 -2.32
C THR A 152 -12.04 -18.65 -3.43
N PHE A 153 -11.77 -19.95 -3.58
CA PHE A 153 -10.93 -20.47 -4.66
C PHE A 153 -11.50 -20.07 -6.02
N GLU A 154 -12.81 -20.26 -6.22
CA GLU A 154 -13.51 -19.94 -7.46
C GLU A 154 -13.45 -18.45 -7.75
N GLY A 155 -13.57 -17.61 -6.71
CA GLY A 155 -13.51 -16.16 -6.82
C GLY A 155 -12.16 -15.67 -7.27
N LEU A 156 -11.08 -16.13 -6.64
CA LEU A 156 -9.72 -15.75 -7.04
C LEU A 156 -9.32 -16.35 -8.38
N SER A 157 -9.77 -17.58 -8.69
CA SER A 157 -9.58 -18.19 -10.01
C SER A 157 -10.22 -17.35 -11.11
N GLN A 158 -11.50 -16.96 -10.94
CA GLN A 158 -12.20 -16.10 -11.89
C GLN A 158 -11.53 -14.73 -12.01
N LEU A 159 -11.14 -14.11 -10.89
CA LEU A 159 -10.42 -12.83 -10.93
C LEU A 159 -9.11 -12.95 -11.72
N SER A 160 -8.35 -14.02 -11.51
CA SER A 160 -7.08 -14.25 -12.23
C SER A 160 -7.25 -14.39 -13.75
N ILE A 161 -8.44 -14.73 -14.24
CA ILE A 161 -8.78 -14.73 -15.68
C ILE A 161 -9.03 -13.30 -16.18
N GLU A 162 -9.64 -12.45 -15.35
CA GLU A 162 -9.98 -11.05 -15.68
C GLU A 162 -8.75 -10.11 -15.67
N ILE A 163 -7.73 -10.47 -14.88
CA ILE A 163 -6.42 -9.83 -14.84
C ILE A 163 -5.30 -10.83 -15.17
N PRO A 164 -5.22 -11.32 -16.43
CA PRO A 164 -4.40 -12.48 -16.80
C PRO A 164 -2.89 -12.27 -16.69
N ASN A 165 -2.44 -11.01 -16.56
CA ASN A 165 -1.03 -10.65 -16.38
C ASN A 165 -0.68 -10.37 -14.90
N CYS A 166 -1.65 -10.52 -13.99
CA CYS A 166 -1.46 -10.29 -12.57
C CYS A 166 -1.40 -11.62 -11.83
N GLU A 167 -0.30 -11.83 -11.14
CA GLU A 167 -0.12 -12.90 -10.17
C GLU A 167 -0.86 -12.55 -8.88
N ILE A 168 -1.73 -13.45 -8.40
CA ILE A 168 -2.40 -13.31 -7.10
C ILE A 168 -1.83 -14.35 -6.15
N LEU A 169 -0.95 -13.92 -5.24
CA LEU A 169 -0.41 -14.75 -4.18
C LEU A 169 -1.38 -14.77 -3.00
N ALA A 170 -2.02 -15.92 -2.80
CA ALA A 170 -2.75 -16.26 -1.58
C ALA A 170 -1.75 -16.84 -0.56
N LYS A 171 -1.33 -16.01 0.39
CA LYS A 171 -0.29 -16.37 1.38
C LYS A 171 -0.65 -17.65 2.13
N GLY A 172 0.31 -18.57 2.21
CA GLY A 172 0.12 -19.88 2.83
C GLY A 172 -0.62 -20.91 1.99
N ASN A 173 -1.20 -20.50 0.86
CA ASN A 173 -2.00 -21.36 -0.02
C ASN A 173 -1.28 -21.64 -1.34
N GLY A 174 -1.06 -20.59 -2.13
CA GLY A 174 -0.55 -20.73 -3.50
C GLY A 174 -0.82 -19.49 -4.33
N THR A 175 -0.59 -19.63 -5.62
CA THR A 175 -0.59 -18.52 -6.56
C THR A 175 -1.61 -18.77 -7.67
N PHE A 176 -2.44 -17.78 -7.98
CA PHE A 176 -3.28 -17.76 -9.16
C PHE A 176 -2.65 -16.90 -10.26
N LEU A 177 -2.65 -17.39 -11.49
CA LEU A 177 -2.19 -16.64 -12.65
C LEU A 177 -2.93 -17.13 -13.91
N ASN A 178 -3.64 -16.21 -14.58
CA ASN A 178 -4.32 -16.48 -15.84
C ASN A 178 -5.23 -17.74 -15.79
N GLY A 179 -6.03 -17.87 -14.71
CA GLY A 179 -6.93 -19.00 -14.48
C GLY A 179 -6.26 -20.28 -13.96
N ASN A 180 -4.94 -20.33 -13.86
CA ASN A 180 -4.21 -21.45 -13.27
C ASN A 180 -3.95 -21.21 -11.80
N PHE A 181 -3.90 -22.28 -11.00
CA PHE A 181 -3.49 -22.24 -9.60
C PHE A 181 -2.32 -23.19 -9.35
N GLU A 182 -1.26 -22.68 -8.73
CA GLU A 182 -0.12 -23.46 -8.24
C GLU A 182 -0.05 -23.36 -6.72
N GLY A 183 -0.24 -24.50 -6.03
CA GLY A 183 -0.15 -24.57 -4.58
C GLY A 183 -1.13 -25.56 -3.97
N LYS A 184 -1.45 -25.36 -2.70
CA LYS A 184 -2.42 -26.14 -1.94
C LYS A 184 -3.44 -25.20 -1.31
N TRP A 185 -4.70 -25.35 -1.71
CA TRP A 185 -5.78 -24.53 -1.15
C TRP A 185 -6.23 -25.10 0.19
N GLU A 186 -6.13 -24.28 1.24
CA GLU A 186 -6.56 -24.51 2.62
C GLU A 186 -7.25 -23.22 3.11
N CYS A 187 -8.56 -23.31 3.33
CA CYS A 187 -9.39 -22.23 3.86
C CYS A 187 -9.82 -22.51 5.29
#